data_AF-A0A4Q2S5P4-F1
#
_entry.id   AF-A0A4Q2S5P4-F1
#
_cell.length_a   1.000
_cell.length_b   1.000
_cell.length_c   1.000
_cell.angle_alpha   90.00
_cell.angle_beta   90.00
_cell.angle_gamma   90.00
#
_symmetry.space_group_name_H-M   'P 1'
#
loop_
_entity.id
_entity.type
_entity.pdbx_description
1 polymer ?
#
loop_
_entity_poly.entity_id
_entity_poly.type
_entity_poly.pdbx_seq_one_letter_code
_entity_poly.pdbx_strand_id
1 'polypeptide(L)'
;MGVGIGPEPVHAEMTSGSSGTIRSVGTDTTEALAKVRESIELIRYAQDRPSWDSDAARRSYNMRAWATRASAEICVNRLNRVTLALEVAADGYDHMVGQADEVIRWYRREKPQAVDALGMYLLMFTAVNNLGIVRGYYTDDLDTARDFLETDPFSTDEEDWAELGLVKSMLRDLEHGTMPGPVIPETFGTGQDDRAWTPQGLGLTPDGNLIQTSYEEVTDPATGDKTYLANLSIIDPDTGEVLNTVELGGGDGLPPNHAGGVVVHDGTVWVASSDSENPTMVPYSLSQLSAATPTETVQPSGPPISVGAGASATVSGDTMYVGSFNEHGPGKMYIYTWDPDTKTWGDKQGPVEIPPKTQGIAVRGNEIVFSTSYGRDRTSELQSYNLADITGGGSLPDPLRTVDLPTMSEGLVMLPGGIATTHESGASPYASPNGKDPADLWAGMFLTLTPYDELGLSGQVDVVPATLQAASAWFADAERGLDQAQKRVARLNLPPSSLGVAPGAGALVTAVDTYVDTTATWIEKSRLSSDTTASGLIAAANDYEDADSRSDGLFGFLQRFVS
;
A
#
# COMPACT_ATOMS: atom_id res chain seq x y z
N MET A 1 3.90 -52.90 21.31
CA MET A 1 4.06 -51.45 21.52
C MET A 1 4.32 -51.24 23.00
N GLY A 2 5.48 -50.70 23.36
CA GLY A 2 5.98 -50.70 24.74
C GLY A 2 5.03 -49.99 25.70
N VAL A 3 4.68 -50.67 26.79
CA VAL A 3 4.17 -50.05 28.01
C VAL A 3 5.31 -49.18 28.55
N GLY A 4 5.25 -47.86 28.36
CA GLY A 4 6.42 -47.00 28.63
C GLY A 4 6.13 -45.71 29.36
N ILE A 5 5.02 -45.01 29.07
CA ILE A 5 4.82 -43.66 29.57
C ILE A 5 3.36 -43.52 30.03
N GLY A 6 3.16 -43.26 31.33
CA GLY A 6 1.85 -42.92 31.88
C GLY A 6 1.41 -41.50 31.47
N PRO A 7 0.16 -41.11 31.73
CA PRO A 7 -0.34 -39.78 31.34
C PRO A 7 0.38 -38.62 32.04
N GLU A 8 0.91 -38.83 33.24
CA GLU A 8 1.63 -37.81 34.02
C GLU A 8 2.93 -37.33 33.33
N PRO A 9 3.85 -38.22 32.88
CA PRO A 9 4.99 -37.77 32.08
C PRO A 9 4.62 -37.09 30.76
N VAL A 10 3.58 -37.57 30.04
CA VAL A 10 3.13 -36.93 28.79
C VAL A 10 2.62 -35.51 29.04
N HIS A 11 1.83 -35.32 30.09
CA HIS A 11 1.38 -34.00 30.55
C HIS A 11 2.57 -33.11 30.92
N ALA A 12 3.52 -33.62 31.68
CA ALA A 12 4.71 -32.86 32.09
C ALA A 12 5.57 -32.43 30.88
N GLU A 13 5.70 -33.29 29.87
CA GLU A 13 6.39 -32.96 28.61
C GLU A 13 5.68 -31.83 27.84
N MET A 14 4.36 -31.90 27.68
CA MET A 14 3.56 -30.87 27.00
C MET A 14 3.64 -29.52 27.74
N THR A 15 3.53 -29.55 29.06
CA THR A 15 3.48 -28.36 29.91
C THR A 15 4.84 -27.84 30.38
N SER A 16 5.94 -28.34 29.77
CA SER A 16 7.31 -27.96 30.15
C SER A 16 7.79 -26.61 29.60
N GLY A 17 7.02 -25.99 28.72
CA GLY A 17 7.31 -24.72 28.07
C GLY A 17 6.76 -23.49 28.81
N SER A 18 6.70 -22.37 28.09
CA SER A 18 6.37 -21.05 28.61
C SER A 18 5.89 -20.12 27.50
N SER A 19 4.58 -19.91 27.40
CA SER A 19 3.99 -18.88 26.51
C SER A 19 4.49 -17.48 26.84
N GLY A 20 4.81 -17.20 28.11
CA GLY A 20 5.44 -15.94 28.52
C GLY A 20 6.81 -15.73 27.87
N THR A 21 7.58 -16.80 27.64
CA THR A 21 8.85 -16.72 26.90
C THR A 21 8.61 -16.44 25.42
N ILE A 22 7.64 -17.10 24.80
CA ILE A 22 7.27 -16.88 23.38
C ILE A 22 6.82 -15.42 23.17
N ARG A 23 5.91 -14.91 24.02
CA ARG A 23 5.44 -13.52 23.97
C ARG A 23 6.53 -12.49 24.25
N SER A 24 7.53 -12.83 25.06
CA SER A 24 8.70 -11.96 25.26
C SER A 24 9.48 -11.78 23.96
N VAL A 25 9.68 -12.85 23.19
CA VAL A 25 10.32 -12.79 21.86
C VAL A 25 9.44 -12.00 20.88
N GLY A 26 8.11 -12.17 20.93
CA GLY A 26 7.16 -11.36 20.17
C GLY A 26 7.27 -9.87 20.48
N THR A 27 7.37 -9.52 21.76
CA THR A 27 7.54 -8.13 22.22
C THR A 27 8.82 -7.51 21.67
N ASP A 28 9.95 -8.24 21.71
CA ASP A 28 11.21 -7.77 21.14
C ASP A 28 11.11 -7.54 19.61
N THR A 29 10.30 -8.34 18.92
CA THR A 29 10.00 -8.18 17.49
C THR A 29 9.17 -6.93 17.24
N THR A 30 8.12 -6.68 18.03
CA THR A 30 7.30 -5.46 17.95
C THR A 30 8.11 -4.20 18.25
N GLU A 31 9.03 -4.24 19.21
CA GLU A 31 9.93 -3.13 19.50
C GLU A 31 10.90 -2.85 18.33
N ALA A 32 11.42 -3.89 17.68
CA ALA A 32 12.24 -3.74 16.48
C ALA A 32 11.42 -3.15 15.31
N LEU A 33 10.19 -3.63 15.11
CA LEU A 33 9.25 -3.12 14.11
C LEU A 33 8.99 -1.62 14.30
N ALA A 34 8.73 -1.19 15.53
CA ALA A 34 8.53 0.22 15.85
C ALA A 34 9.75 1.08 15.49
N LYS A 35 10.97 0.56 15.73
CA LYS A 35 12.21 1.25 15.37
C LYS A 35 12.43 1.34 13.86
N VAL A 36 12.11 0.28 13.11
CA VAL A 36 12.16 0.33 11.64
C VAL A 36 11.17 1.36 11.10
N ARG A 37 9.95 1.42 11.63
CA ARG A 37 8.94 2.43 11.25
C ARG A 37 9.38 3.87 11.58
N GLU A 38 9.92 4.10 12.77
CA GLU A 38 10.49 5.40 13.15
C GLU A 38 11.62 5.82 12.20
N SER A 39 12.50 4.88 11.82
CA SER A 39 13.57 5.14 10.84
C SER A 39 13.04 5.44 9.44
N ILE A 40 11.96 4.78 8.98
CA ILE A 40 11.31 5.09 7.71
C ILE A 40 10.81 6.54 7.70
N GLU A 41 10.16 6.98 8.77
CA GLU A 41 9.67 8.35 8.91
C GLU A 41 10.83 9.37 8.95
N LEU A 42 11.91 9.06 9.67
CA LEU A 42 13.12 9.88 9.66
C LEU A 42 13.74 9.99 8.26
N ILE A 43 13.75 8.90 7.48
CA ILE A 43 14.21 8.91 6.08
C ILE A 43 13.28 9.77 5.21
N ARG A 44 11.96 9.73 5.41
CA ARG A 44 11.00 10.62 4.72
C ARG A 44 11.29 12.07 5.04
N TYR A 45 11.42 12.43 6.31
CA TYR A 45 11.79 13.79 6.71
C TYR A 45 13.12 14.21 6.09
N ALA A 46 14.14 13.34 6.14
CA ALA A 46 15.43 13.56 5.51
C ALA A 46 15.28 13.89 4.03
N GLN A 47 14.44 13.14 3.34
CA GLN A 47 14.25 13.28 1.90
C GLN A 47 13.61 14.60 1.49
N ASP A 48 12.60 15.08 2.24
CA ASP A 48 11.84 16.27 1.86
C ASP A 48 12.53 17.58 2.25
N ARG A 49 13.61 17.50 3.03
CA ARG A 49 14.28 18.69 3.57
C ARG A 49 15.11 19.46 2.55
N PRO A 50 15.99 18.79 1.77
CA PRO A 50 16.91 19.46 0.87
C PRO A 50 16.24 20.27 -0.23
N SER A 51 16.68 21.51 -0.38
CA SER A 51 16.44 22.27 -1.60
C SER A 51 17.62 22.05 -2.56
N TRP A 52 17.34 21.63 -3.80
CA TRP A 52 18.34 21.25 -4.81
C TRP A 52 18.37 22.27 -5.98
N ASP A 53 19.51 22.43 -6.67
CA ASP A 53 19.79 23.46 -7.71
C ASP A 53 19.74 22.83 -9.10
N SER A 54 19.80 21.51 -9.11
CA SER A 54 19.71 20.68 -10.27
C SER A 54 18.80 19.52 -9.94
N ASP A 55 17.82 19.28 -10.81
CA ASP A 55 16.97 18.11 -10.71
C ASP A 55 17.79 16.83 -10.75
N ALA A 56 18.96 16.82 -11.40
CA ALA A 56 19.86 15.68 -11.40
C ALA A 56 20.38 15.33 -9.99
N ALA A 57 20.79 16.33 -9.19
CA ALA A 57 21.24 16.11 -7.82
C ALA A 57 20.07 15.71 -6.90
N ARG A 58 18.92 16.38 -7.05
CA ARG A 58 17.66 16.01 -6.36
C ARG A 58 17.29 14.55 -6.62
N ARG A 59 17.26 14.15 -7.89
CA ARG A 59 16.93 12.78 -8.30
C ARG A 59 17.94 11.79 -7.74
N SER A 60 19.24 12.05 -7.88
CA SER A 60 20.28 11.13 -7.35
C SER A 60 20.19 10.94 -5.84
N TYR A 61 19.89 12.00 -5.11
CA TYR A 61 19.66 11.95 -3.68
C TYR A 61 18.37 11.20 -3.32
N ASN A 62 17.25 11.58 -3.94
CA ASN A 62 15.95 10.96 -3.70
C ASN A 62 15.99 9.46 -4.00
N MET A 63 16.69 9.03 -5.06
CA MET A 63 16.91 7.62 -5.36
C MET A 63 17.60 6.85 -4.22
N ARG A 64 18.61 7.46 -3.57
CA ARG A 64 19.32 6.82 -2.44
C ARG A 64 18.50 6.83 -1.15
N ALA A 65 17.83 7.96 -0.87
CA ALA A 65 16.90 8.10 0.23
C ALA A 65 15.80 7.03 0.14
N TRP A 66 15.22 6.92 -1.04
CA TRP A 66 14.19 5.95 -1.37
C TRP A 66 14.66 4.50 -1.28
N ALA A 67 15.81 4.14 -1.85
CA ALA A 67 16.31 2.77 -1.80
C ALA A 67 16.55 2.32 -0.34
N THR A 68 16.96 3.26 0.51
CA THR A 68 17.09 3.07 1.96
C THR A 68 15.73 2.83 2.62
N ARG A 69 14.71 3.61 2.23
CA ARG A 69 13.32 3.49 2.73
C ARG A 69 12.67 2.17 2.33
N ALA A 70 12.69 1.82 1.05
CA ALA A 70 12.06 0.61 0.53
C ALA A 70 12.62 -0.67 1.16
N SER A 71 13.94 -0.72 1.37
CA SER A 71 14.58 -1.83 2.09
C SER A 71 14.12 -1.93 3.55
N ALA A 72 13.85 -0.80 4.21
CA ALA A 72 13.29 -0.78 5.56
C ALA A 72 11.79 -1.19 5.59
N GLU A 73 10.99 -0.81 4.59
CA GLU A 73 9.58 -1.22 4.47
C GLU A 73 9.44 -2.74 4.30
N ILE A 74 10.33 -3.38 3.53
CA ILE A 74 10.40 -4.85 3.47
C ILE A 74 10.63 -5.44 4.87
N CYS A 75 11.48 -4.81 5.69
CA CYS A 75 11.72 -5.26 7.07
C CYS A 75 10.48 -5.15 7.95
N VAL A 76 9.62 -4.13 7.74
CA VAL A 76 8.35 -3.98 8.48
C VAL A 76 7.44 -5.18 8.25
N ASN A 77 7.20 -5.55 6.99
CA ASN A 77 6.34 -6.68 6.64
C ASN A 77 6.87 -7.99 7.23
N ARG A 78 8.19 -8.20 7.15
CA ARG A 78 8.84 -9.38 7.68
C ARG A 78 8.74 -9.48 9.22
N LEU A 79 8.98 -8.39 9.94
CA LEU A 79 8.85 -8.37 11.40
C LEU A 79 7.40 -8.53 11.86
N ASN A 80 6.44 -8.03 11.09
CA ASN A 80 5.02 -8.23 11.38
C ASN A 80 4.63 -9.71 11.28
N ARG A 81 5.06 -10.42 10.23
CA ARG A 81 4.83 -11.87 10.08
C ARG A 81 5.43 -12.68 11.24
N VAL A 82 6.64 -12.35 11.68
CA VAL A 82 7.25 -12.99 12.86
C VAL A 82 6.44 -12.74 14.13
N THR A 83 5.91 -11.53 14.31
CA THR A 83 5.07 -11.20 15.47
C THR A 83 3.81 -12.06 15.49
N LEU A 84 3.09 -12.13 14.36
CA LEU A 84 1.86 -12.94 14.23
C LEU A 84 2.12 -14.44 14.46
N ALA A 85 3.19 -14.98 13.87
CA ALA A 85 3.58 -16.37 14.08
C ALA A 85 3.81 -16.69 15.57
N LEU A 86 4.49 -15.80 16.29
CA LEU A 86 4.77 -15.96 17.72
C LEU A 86 3.52 -15.83 18.59
N GLU A 87 2.56 -14.96 18.22
CA GLU A 87 1.28 -14.83 18.90
C GLU A 87 0.44 -16.12 18.76
N VAL A 88 0.31 -16.64 17.54
CA VAL A 88 -0.40 -17.91 17.28
C VAL A 88 0.24 -19.06 18.06
N ALA A 89 1.57 -19.17 18.05
CA ALA A 89 2.26 -20.21 18.82
C ALA A 89 2.06 -20.06 20.34
N ALA A 90 2.06 -18.83 20.87
CA ALA A 90 1.86 -18.58 22.30
C ALA A 90 0.43 -18.90 22.76
N ASP A 91 -0.56 -18.51 21.96
CA ASP A 91 -1.97 -18.75 22.25
C ASP A 91 -2.32 -20.24 22.11
N GLY A 92 -1.80 -20.90 21.07
CA GLY A 92 -1.89 -22.35 20.93
C GLY A 92 -1.27 -23.10 22.11
N TYR A 93 -0.12 -22.62 22.62
CA TYR A 93 0.50 -23.21 23.80
C TYR A 93 -0.37 -23.08 25.06
N ASP A 94 -0.92 -21.90 25.32
CA ASP A 94 -1.82 -21.68 26.46
C ASP A 94 -3.09 -22.56 26.35
N HIS A 95 -3.65 -22.69 25.15
CA HIS A 95 -4.78 -23.56 24.89
C HIS A 95 -4.44 -25.03 25.19
N MET A 96 -3.30 -25.51 24.68
CA MET A 96 -2.80 -26.86 24.92
C MET A 96 -2.61 -27.14 26.41
N VAL A 97 -1.97 -26.24 27.15
CA VAL A 97 -1.74 -26.38 28.60
C VAL A 97 -3.07 -26.47 29.33
N GLY A 98 -4.02 -25.59 29.03
CA GLY A 98 -5.36 -25.59 29.64
C GLY A 98 -6.09 -26.92 29.43
N GLN A 99 -6.12 -27.42 28.19
CA GLN A 99 -6.75 -28.70 27.85
C GLN A 99 -6.04 -29.90 28.48
N ALA A 100 -4.71 -29.92 28.47
CA ALA A 100 -3.91 -30.98 29.08
C ALA A 100 -4.11 -31.05 30.60
N ASP A 101 -4.21 -29.90 31.26
CA ASP A 101 -4.53 -29.79 32.69
C ASP A 101 -5.91 -30.35 33.03
N GLU A 102 -6.90 -30.16 32.17
CA GLU A 102 -8.22 -30.76 32.35
C GLU A 102 -8.18 -32.28 32.25
N VAL A 103 -7.46 -32.82 31.25
CA VAL A 103 -7.29 -34.27 31.07
C VAL A 103 -6.58 -34.89 32.27
N ILE A 104 -5.48 -34.29 32.76
CA ILE A 104 -4.73 -34.85 33.90
C ILE A 104 -5.51 -34.72 35.20
N ARG A 105 -6.28 -33.64 35.39
CA ARG A 105 -7.16 -33.45 36.55
C ARG A 105 -8.27 -34.50 36.58
N TRP A 106 -8.87 -34.81 35.43
CA TRP A 106 -9.80 -35.92 35.28
C TRP A 106 -9.13 -37.24 35.67
N TYR A 107 -7.98 -37.57 35.07
CA TYR A 107 -7.25 -38.81 35.35
C TYR A 107 -6.93 -38.99 36.83
N ARG A 108 -6.41 -37.94 37.49
CA ARG A 108 -6.07 -37.96 38.93
C ARG A 108 -7.30 -38.19 39.82
N ARG A 109 -8.48 -37.70 39.42
CA ARG A 109 -9.74 -37.89 40.15
C ARG A 109 -10.31 -39.29 39.98
N GLU A 110 -10.21 -39.87 38.78
CA GLU A 110 -10.77 -41.20 38.49
C GLU A 110 -9.82 -42.34 38.91
N LYS A 111 -8.50 -42.12 38.90
CA LYS A 111 -7.48 -43.13 39.23
C LYS A 111 -7.72 -43.87 40.57
N PRO A 112 -8.09 -43.22 41.70
CA PRO A 112 -8.35 -43.91 42.95
C PRO A 112 -9.61 -44.79 42.94
N GLN A 113 -10.50 -44.59 41.96
CA GLN A 113 -11.78 -45.32 41.86
C GLN A 113 -11.66 -46.62 41.06
N ALA A 114 -10.53 -46.86 40.38
CA ALA A 114 -10.30 -48.06 39.61
C ALA A 114 -9.94 -49.24 40.51
N VAL A 115 -10.83 -50.24 40.57
CA VAL A 115 -10.73 -51.38 41.49
C VAL A 115 -9.98 -52.58 40.92
N ASP A 116 -9.69 -52.59 39.61
CA ASP A 116 -8.99 -53.69 38.94
C ASP A 116 -7.98 -53.19 37.88
N ALA A 117 -7.14 -54.13 37.41
CA ALA A 117 -6.08 -53.85 36.46
C ALA A 117 -6.61 -53.41 35.08
N LEU A 118 -7.79 -53.88 34.66
CA LEU A 118 -8.38 -53.54 33.37
C LEU A 118 -8.92 -52.10 33.39
N GLY A 119 -9.62 -51.71 34.45
CA GLY A 119 -10.09 -50.34 34.67
C GLY A 119 -8.94 -49.34 34.76
N MET A 120 -7.86 -49.68 35.48
CA MET A 120 -6.64 -48.87 35.52
C MET A 120 -5.99 -48.71 34.13
N TYR A 121 -5.94 -49.79 33.35
CA TYR A 121 -5.41 -49.75 31.99
C TYR A 121 -6.27 -48.86 31.07
N LEU A 122 -7.60 -48.99 31.12
CA LEU A 122 -8.51 -48.18 30.31
C LEU A 122 -8.43 -46.69 30.66
N LEU A 123 -8.40 -46.33 31.96
CA LEU A 123 -8.23 -44.93 32.38
C LEU A 123 -6.90 -44.34 31.91
N MET A 124 -5.81 -45.10 32.05
CA MET A 124 -4.49 -44.68 31.58
C MET A 124 -4.50 -44.49 30.05
N PHE A 125 -5.06 -45.44 29.31
CA PHE A 125 -5.15 -45.38 27.85
C PHE A 125 -5.98 -44.17 27.40
N THR A 126 -7.15 -43.93 27.99
CA THR A 126 -7.99 -42.76 27.67
C THR A 126 -7.28 -41.45 27.96
N ALA A 127 -6.61 -41.32 29.11
CA ALA A 127 -5.86 -40.11 29.45
C ALA A 127 -4.73 -39.85 28.44
N VAL A 128 -3.92 -40.86 28.13
CA VAL A 128 -2.83 -40.74 27.14
C VAL A 128 -3.37 -40.42 25.75
N ASN A 129 -4.47 -41.06 25.32
CA ASN A 129 -5.10 -40.79 24.04
C ASN A 129 -5.60 -39.34 23.93
N ASN A 130 -6.27 -38.83 24.97
CA ASN A 130 -6.77 -37.45 24.98
C ASN A 130 -5.62 -36.44 25.02
N LEU A 131 -4.56 -36.69 25.77
CA LEU A 131 -3.34 -35.86 25.72
C LEU A 131 -2.71 -35.88 24.32
N GLY A 132 -2.73 -37.03 23.63
CA GLY A 132 -2.30 -37.14 22.23
C GLY A 132 -3.13 -36.28 21.27
N ILE A 133 -4.45 -36.23 21.45
CA ILE A 133 -5.35 -35.38 20.65
C ILE A 133 -5.07 -33.90 20.91
N VAL A 134 -4.96 -33.49 22.19
CA VAL A 134 -4.63 -32.10 22.57
C VAL A 134 -3.28 -31.67 21.99
N ARG A 135 -2.27 -32.55 22.05
CA ARG A 135 -0.96 -32.32 21.41
C ARG A 135 -1.06 -32.22 19.88
N GLY A 136 -2.00 -32.94 19.28
CA GLY A 136 -2.30 -32.87 17.84
C GLY A 136 -2.81 -31.49 17.43
N TYR A 137 -3.82 -30.94 18.11
CA TYR A 137 -4.33 -29.59 17.82
C TYR A 137 -3.24 -28.52 17.96
N TYR A 138 -2.42 -28.60 18.99
CA TYR A 138 -1.30 -27.67 19.13
C TYR A 138 -0.23 -27.86 18.04
N THR A 139 -0.06 -29.07 17.50
CA THR A 139 0.80 -29.28 16.33
C THR A 139 0.26 -28.52 15.12
N ASP A 140 -1.05 -28.54 14.91
CA ASP A 140 -1.71 -27.78 13.82
C ASP A 140 -1.55 -26.26 14.02
N ASP A 141 -1.63 -25.76 15.26
CA ASP A 141 -1.36 -24.35 15.59
C ASP A 141 0.10 -23.98 15.30
N LEU A 142 1.05 -24.87 15.63
CA LEU A 142 2.48 -24.66 15.33
C LEU A 142 2.77 -24.69 13.83
N ASP A 143 2.09 -25.55 13.07
CA ASP A 143 2.16 -25.56 11.61
C ASP A 143 1.57 -24.28 11.03
N THR A 144 0.43 -23.79 11.55
CA THR A 144 -0.16 -22.49 11.15
C THR A 144 0.78 -21.33 11.45
N ALA A 145 1.41 -21.31 12.63
CA ALA A 145 2.43 -20.32 13.00
C ALA A 145 3.64 -20.37 12.05
N ARG A 146 4.07 -21.58 11.67
CA ARG A 146 5.17 -21.77 10.71
C ARG A 146 4.75 -21.28 9.32
N ASP A 147 3.52 -21.51 8.93
CA ASP A 147 2.97 -21.12 7.63
C ASP A 147 2.99 -19.60 7.45
N PHE A 148 2.76 -18.79 8.49
CA PHE A 148 3.00 -17.32 8.40
C PHE A 148 4.43 -16.93 7.98
N LEU A 149 5.41 -17.82 8.17
CA LEU A 149 6.83 -17.60 7.84
C LEU A 149 7.24 -18.29 6.55
N GLU A 150 6.57 -19.38 6.17
CA GLU A 150 6.93 -20.27 5.06
C GLU A 150 5.96 -20.24 3.88
N THR A 151 4.69 -19.94 4.11
CA THR A 151 3.66 -19.80 3.07
C THR A 151 3.31 -18.32 2.88
N ASP A 152 3.69 -17.79 1.72
CA ASP A 152 3.12 -16.56 1.22
C ASP A 152 1.65 -16.84 0.80
N PRO A 153 0.68 -15.93 1.05
CA PRO A 153 -0.69 -16.07 0.51
C PRO A 153 -0.75 -16.11 -1.01
N PHE A 154 0.36 -15.80 -1.68
CA PHE A 154 0.53 -15.88 -3.11
C PHE A 154 0.97 -17.28 -3.55
N SER A 155 0.38 -17.82 -4.63
CA SER A 155 1.06 -18.83 -5.43
C SER A 155 2.37 -18.27 -6.00
N THR A 156 3.32 -19.12 -6.39
CA THR A 156 4.62 -18.66 -6.95
C THR A 156 4.45 -17.67 -8.11
N ASP A 157 3.41 -17.84 -8.93
CA ASP A 157 3.09 -16.93 -10.04
C ASP A 157 2.52 -15.58 -9.54
N GLU A 158 1.76 -15.56 -8.44
CA GLU A 158 1.24 -14.35 -7.80
C GLU A 158 2.33 -13.62 -6.99
N GLU A 159 3.28 -14.35 -6.41
CA GLU A 159 4.45 -13.81 -5.72
C GLU A 159 5.35 -13.14 -6.75
N ASP A 160 5.64 -13.81 -7.86
CA ASP A 160 6.36 -13.22 -9.00
C ASP A 160 5.61 -12.00 -9.54
N TRP A 161 4.28 -12.01 -9.63
CA TRP A 161 3.49 -10.85 -10.07
C TRP A 161 3.58 -9.66 -9.12
N ALA A 162 3.41 -9.87 -7.81
CA ALA A 162 3.44 -8.82 -6.81
C ALA A 162 4.88 -8.29 -6.61
N GLU A 163 5.87 -9.18 -6.48
CA GLU A 163 7.28 -8.82 -6.33
C GLU A 163 7.84 -8.17 -7.59
N LEU A 164 7.54 -8.68 -8.78
CA LEU A 164 7.98 -8.05 -10.03
C LEU A 164 7.27 -6.72 -10.25
N GLY A 165 5.98 -6.62 -9.93
CA GLY A 165 5.23 -5.36 -9.95
C GLY A 165 5.84 -4.32 -9.02
N LEU A 166 6.22 -4.73 -7.80
CA LEU A 166 6.97 -3.91 -6.86
C LEU A 166 8.27 -3.44 -7.50
N VAL A 167 9.12 -4.37 -7.94
CA VAL A 167 10.43 -4.10 -8.53
C VAL A 167 10.32 -3.19 -9.76
N LYS A 168 9.30 -3.34 -10.61
CA LYS A 168 9.06 -2.47 -11.76
C LYS A 168 8.62 -1.07 -11.36
N SER A 169 7.70 -0.95 -10.41
CA SER A 169 7.29 0.35 -9.85
C SER A 169 8.49 1.06 -9.24
N MET A 170 9.28 0.30 -8.48
CA MET A 170 10.54 0.68 -7.90
C MET A 170 11.57 1.16 -8.95
N LEU A 171 11.76 0.43 -10.05
CA LEU A 171 12.68 0.81 -11.13
C LEU A 171 12.21 2.04 -11.91
N ARG A 172 10.89 2.18 -12.13
CA ARG A 172 10.30 3.35 -12.77
C ARG A 172 10.45 4.58 -11.89
N ASP A 173 10.12 4.48 -10.62
CA ASP A 173 10.28 5.59 -9.68
C ASP A 173 11.76 6.01 -9.56
N LEU A 174 12.67 5.04 -9.63
CA LEU A 174 14.11 5.27 -9.76
C LEU A 174 14.49 6.02 -11.05
N GLU A 175 14.02 5.56 -12.22
CA GLU A 175 14.30 6.19 -13.53
C GLU A 175 13.82 7.65 -13.60
N HIS A 176 12.66 7.90 -13.02
CA HIS A 176 12.01 9.21 -13.00
C HIS A 176 12.45 10.08 -11.79
N GLY A 177 13.12 9.48 -10.80
CA GLY A 177 13.56 10.16 -9.57
C GLY A 177 12.38 10.68 -8.73
N THR A 178 11.32 9.87 -8.71
CA THR A 178 10.05 10.08 -8.02
C THR A 178 9.93 9.10 -6.86
N MET A 179 8.95 9.31 -5.99
CA MET A 179 8.64 8.41 -4.90
C MET A 179 7.37 7.63 -5.22
N PRO A 180 7.23 6.40 -4.72
CA PRO A 180 5.93 5.76 -4.65
C PRO A 180 5.01 6.69 -3.88
N GLY A 181 3.86 6.98 -4.47
CA GLY A 181 2.77 7.64 -3.78
C GLY A 181 2.17 6.74 -2.71
N PRO A 182 1.09 7.17 -2.06
CA PRO A 182 0.34 6.34 -1.12
C PRO A 182 0.04 4.95 -1.69
N VAL A 183 0.04 3.96 -0.81
CA VAL A 183 -0.45 2.61 -1.14
C VAL A 183 -1.88 2.74 -1.66
N ILE A 184 -2.20 2.00 -2.71
CA ILE A 184 -3.56 1.91 -3.24
C ILE A 184 -4.33 0.97 -2.31
N PRO A 185 -5.26 1.46 -1.46
CA PRO A 185 -5.89 0.64 -0.45
C PRO A 185 -6.79 -0.44 -1.05
N GLU A 186 -7.02 -1.48 -0.26
CA GLU A 186 -8.06 -2.49 -0.52
C GLU A 186 -7.84 -3.32 -1.81
N THR A 187 -6.59 -3.50 -2.26
CA THR A 187 -6.26 -4.35 -3.41
C THR A 187 -5.58 -5.66 -3.01
N PHE A 188 -5.63 -6.66 -3.90
CA PHE A 188 -4.98 -7.96 -3.68
C PHE A 188 -3.46 -7.81 -3.55
N GLY A 189 -2.84 -7.02 -4.42
CA GLY A 189 -1.39 -6.75 -4.40
C GLY A 189 -0.93 -6.09 -3.09
N THR A 190 -1.82 -5.37 -2.41
CA THR A 190 -1.54 -4.73 -1.12
C THR A 190 -1.86 -5.62 0.10
N GLY A 191 -2.18 -6.90 -0.12
CA GLY A 191 -2.35 -7.90 0.93
C GLY A 191 -3.78 -8.04 1.47
N GLN A 192 -4.80 -7.61 0.72
CA GLN A 192 -6.21 -7.83 1.08
C GLN A 192 -6.76 -9.06 0.38
N ASP A 193 -7.17 -10.06 1.17
CA ASP A 193 -7.62 -11.38 0.75
C ASP A 193 -9.15 -11.57 0.84
N ASP A 194 -9.83 -10.77 1.67
CA ASP A 194 -11.29 -10.88 1.90
C ASP A 194 -12.15 -10.25 0.78
N ARG A 195 -11.77 -9.05 0.28
CA ARG A 195 -12.37 -8.35 -0.87
C ARG A 195 -11.33 -7.46 -1.53
N ALA A 196 -10.70 -7.95 -2.58
CA ALA A 196 -9.69 -7.21 -3.33
C ALA A 196 -10.34 -6.36 -4.44
N TRP A 197 -10.58 -5.09 -4.12
CA TRP A 197 -11.26 -4.13 -4.98
C TRP A 197 -10.41 -3.71 -6.17
N THR A 198 -11.09 -3.24 -7.21
CA THR A 198 -10.52 -2.65 -8.42
C THR A 198 -10.53 -1.12 -8.31
N PRO A 199 -9.39 -0.47 -8.03
CA PRO A 199 -9.26 0.99 -8.01
C PRO A 199 -9.60 1.58 -9.37
N GLN A 200 -10.23 2.76 -9.38
CA GLN A 200 -10.60 3.39 -10.64
C GLN A 200 -10.58 4.91 -10.59
N GLY A 201 -11.35 5.53 -9.70
CA GLY A 201 -11.45 6.99 -9.65
C GLY A 201 -10.52 7.58 -8.61
N LEU A 202 -9.98 8.77 -8.90
CA LEU A 202 -9.14 9.52 -7.99
C LEU A 202 -9.53 11.01 -7.99
N GLY A 203 -9.67 11.60 -6.81
CA GLY A 203 -10.03 13.00 -6.61
C GLY A 203 -9.35 13.61 -5.39
N LEU A 204 -9.59 14.91 -5.15
CA LEU A 204 -9.00 15.65 -4.04
C LEU A 204 -10.09 16.38 -3.25
N THR A 205 -10.04 16.29 -1.93
CA THR A 205 -10.86 17.11 -1.03
C THR A 205 -10.31 18.55 -0.93
N PRO A 206 -11.11 19.52 -0.48
CA PRO A 206 -10.64 20.88 -0.23
C PRO A 206 -9.46 20.96 0.75
N ASP A 207 -9.38 20.01 1.69
CA ASP A 207 -8.33 19.95 2.73
C ASP A 207 -7.07 19.24 2.24
N GLY A 208 -7.04 18.75 0.99
CA GLY A 208 -5.88 18.12 0.38
C GLY A 208 -5.83 16.59 0.49
N ASN A 209 -6.78 15.94 1.16
CA ASN A 209 -6.86 14.48 1.18
C ASN A 209 -7.29 13.92 -0.18
N LEU A 210 -6.71 12.79 -0.57
CA LEU A 210 -7.12 12.02 -1.75
C LEU A 210 -8.43 11.29 -1.48
N ILE A 211 -9.26 11.17 -2.51
CA ILE A 211 -10.42 10.30 -2.55
C ILE A 211 -10.20 9.26 -3.64
N GLN A 212 -10.14 7.99 -3.28
CA GLN A 212 -10.07 6.88 -4.23
C GLN A 212 -11.37 6.09 -4.21
N THR A 213 -11.98 5.91 -5.39
CA THR A 213 -13.10 4.99 -5.57
C THR A 213 -12.61 3.69 -6.18
N SER A 214 -13.14 2.59 -5.67
CA SER A 214 -12.89 1.25 -6.20
C SER A 214 -14.21 0.50 -6.37
N TYR A 215 -14.21 -0.53 -7.20
CA TYR A 215 -15.39 -1.37 -7.42
C TYR A 215 -15.04 -2.86 -7.35
N GLU A 216 -16.08 -3.68 -7.16
CA GLU A 216 -16.00 -5.13 -7.28
C GLU A 216 -17.12 -5.59 -8.21
N GLU A 217 -16.79 -6.44 -9.18
CA GLU A 217 -17.79 -7.10 -10.02
C GLU A 217 -18.23 -8.39 -9.35
N VAL A 218 -19.51 -8.46 -8.95
CA VAL A 218 -20.09 -9.63 -8.27
C VAL A 218 -21.00 -10.36 -9.23
N THR A 219 -20.71 -11.63 -9.50
CA THR A 219 -21.55 -12.50 -10.34
C THR A 219 -22.49 -13.33 -9.47
N ASP A 220 -23.79 -13.23 -9.70
CA ASP A 220 -24.79 -14.10 -9.07
C ASP A 220 -24.56 -15.55 -9.55
N PRO A 221 -24.27 -16.50 -8.64
CA PRO A 221 -23.96 -17.88 -9.04
C PRO A 221 -25.17 -18.66 -9.57
N ALA A 222 -26.39 -18.22 -9.30
CA ALA A 222 -27.62 -18.86 -9.74
C ALA A 222 -28.09 -18.33 -11.11
N THR A 223 -27.95 -17.04 -11.38
CA THR A 223 -28.40 -16.43 -12.64
C THR A 223 -27.27 -16.15 -13.62
N GLY A 224 -26.04 -15.99 -13.13
CA GLY A 224 -24.89 -15.51 -13.91
C GLY A 224 -24.91 -14.00 -14.15
N ASP A 225 -25.84 -13.27 -13.54
CA ASP A 225 -25.94 -11.82 -13.70
C ASP A 225 -24.81 -11.11 -12.94
N LYS A 226 -24.25 -10.08 -13.56
CA LYS A 226 -23.20 -9.26 -12.96
C LYS A 226 -23.79 -8.03 -12.30
N THR A 227 -23.38 -7.80 -11.07
CA THR A 227 -23.67 -6.59 -10.29
C THR A 227 -22.36 -5.95 -9.86
N TYR A 228 -22.44 -4.73 -9.33
CA TYR A 228 -21.27 -4.00 -8.86
C TYR A 228 -21.47 -3.59 -7.42
N LEU A 229 -20.40 -3.71 -6.64
CA LEU A 229 -20.23 -2.98 -5.40
C LEU A 229 -19.23 -1.86 -5.65
N ALA A 230 -19.33 -0.78 -4.88
CA ALA A 230 -18.38 0.32 -4.93
C ALA A 230 -18.01 0.76 -3.52
N ASN A 231 -16.77 1.19 -3.33
CA ASN A 231 -16.29 1.78 -2.09
C ASN A 231 -15.56 3.10 -2.37
N LEU A 232 -15.28 3.81 -1.29
CA LEU A 232 -14.51 5.05 -1.31
C LEU A 232 -13.56 5.06 -0.13
N SER A 233 -12.28 5.30 -0.39
CA SER A 233 -11.24 5.51 0.60
C SER A 233 -10.79 6.98 0.62
N ILE A 234 -10.64 7.54 1.81
CA ILE A 234 -10.03 8.86 2.03
C ILE A 234 -8.61 8.63 2.52
N ILE A 235 -7.62 9.20 1.83
CA ILE A 235 -6.20 8.94 2.07
C ILE A 235 -5.49 10.27 2.29
N ASP A 236 -4.70 10.37 3.34
CA ASP A 236 -3.77 11.48 3.52
C ASP A 236 -2.59 11.28 2.55
N PRO A 237 -2.38 12.17 1.55
CA PRO A 237 -1.32 12.02 0.58
C PRO A 237 0.08 12.16 1.16
N ASP A 238 0.25 12.88 2.28
CA ASP A 238 1.56 13.17 2.86
C ASP A 238 2.07 11.97 3.67
N THR A 239 1.18 11.36 4.47
CA THR A 239 1.52 10.19 5.30
C THR A 239 1.28 8.86 4.59
N GLY A 240 0.31 8.82 3.67
CA GLY A 240 -0.21 7.60 3.05
C GLY A 240 -1.24 6.88 3.93
N GLU A 241 -1.66 7.46 5.05
CA GLU A 241 -2.64 6.89 5.96
C GLU A 241 -4.04 6.86 5.32
N VAL A 242 -4.70 5.70 5.38
CA VAL A 242 -6.12 5.58 5.03
C VAL A 242 -6.93 6.08 6.22
N LEU A 243 -7.51 7.28 6.07
CA LEU A 243 -8.27 7.96 7.12
C LEU A 243 -9.65 7.33 7.32
N ASN A 244 -10.28 6.88 6.22
CA ASN A 244 -11.55 6.16 6.27
C ASN A 244 -11.78 5.37 4.98
N THR A 245 -12.55 4.29 5.07
CA THR A 245 -13.06 3.53 3.93
C THR A 245 -14.52 3.20 4.16
N VAL A 246 -15.38 3.51 3.18
CA VAL A 246 -16.85 3.33 3.26
C VAL A 246 -17.37 2.64 2.01
N GLU A 247 -18.49 1.93 2.13
CA GLU A 247 -19.21 1.41 0.97
C GLU A 247 -20.11 2.52 0.39
N LEU A 248 -20.24 2.58 -0.94
CA LEU A 248 -21.11 3.52 -1.63
C LEU A 248 -22.44 2.84 -1.96
N GLY A 249 -23.55 3.42 -1.49
CA GLY A 249 -24.89 2.94 -1.80
C GLY A 249 -25.47 3.54 -3.08
N GLY A 250 -26.41 2.85 -3.72
CA GLY A 250 -27.13 3.35 -4.91
C GLY A 250 -28.45 4.07 -4.60
N GLY A 251 -28.82 4.22 -3.32
CA GLY A 251 -30.17 4.62 -2.93
C GLY A 251 -31.20 3.56 -3.34
N ASP A 252 -32.17 3.94 -4.16
CA ASP A 252 -33.17 3.02 -4.72
C ASP A 252 -32.64 2.19 -5.92
N GLY A 253 -31.41 2.45 -6.37
CA GLY A 253 -30.75 1.80 -7.50
C GLY A 253 -29.49 1.02 -7.14
N LEU A 254 -28.73 0.66 -8.16
CA LEU A 254 -27.39 0.08 -8.00
C LEU A 254 -26.38 1.17 -7.64
N PRO A 255 -25.32 0.83 -6.87
CA PRO A 255 -24.22 1.75 -6.63
C PRO A 255 -23.50 2.09 -7.94
N PRO A 256 -22.65 3.14 -7.96
CA PRO A 256 -21.88 3.52 -9.15
C PRO A 256 -21.10 2.33 -9.70
N ASN A 257 -21.31 1.99 -10.96
CA ASN A 257 -20.52 0.98 -11.66
C ASN A 257 -19.31 1.63 -12.31
N HIS A 258 -18.17 0.92 -12.33
CA HIS A 258 -16.97 1.42 -12.99
C HIS A 258 -16.70 2.90 -12.62
N ALA A 259 -16.59 3.15 -11.31
CA ALA A 259 -16.50 4.42 -10.62
C ALA A 259 -15.25 5.28 -10.95
N GLY A 260 -14.94 5.50 -12.23
CA GLY A 260 -13.66 6.07 -12.69
C GLY A 260 -13.51 7.59 -12.63
N GLY A 261 -14.60 8.33 -12.38
CA GLY A 261 -14.56 9.78 -12.22
C GLY A 261 -14.92 10.23 -10.80
N VAL A 262 -14.11 11.09 -10.19
CA VAL A 262 -14.38 11.65 -8.85
C VAL A 262 -14.21 13.16 -8.89
N VAL A 263 -15.28 13.88 -8.53
CA VAL A 263 -15.31 15.34 -8.48
C VAL A 263 -15.75 15.79 -7.09
N VAL A 264 -14.96 16.63 -6.43
CA VAL A 264 -15.36 17.24 -5.16
C VAL A 264 -15.65 18.72 -5.37
N HIS A 265 -16.90 19.12 -5.13
CA HIS A 265 -17.34 20.50 -5.33
C HIS A 265 -18.51 20.84 -4.39
N ASP A 266 -18.47 22.04 -3.79
CA ASP A 266 -19.48 22.55 -2.84
C ASP A 266 -19.88 21.52 -1.74
N GLY A 267 -18.89 20.84 -1.15
CA GLY A 267 -19.12 19.83 -0.10
C GLY A 267 -19.72 18.50 -0.57
N THR A 268 -19.85 18.31 -1.88
CA THR A 268 -20.38 17.10 -2.51
C THR A 268 -19.27 16.36 -3.25
N VAL A 269 -19.19 15.04 -3.04
CA VAL A 269 -18.37 14.12 -3.81
C VAL A 269 -19.24 13.48 -4.87
N TRP A 270 -19.00 13.81 -6.12
CA TRP A 270 -19.69 13.26 -7.27
C TRP A 270 -18.87 12.12 -7.86
N VAL A 271 -19.45 10.93 -7.91
CA VAL A 271 -18.81 9.71 -8.44
C VAL A 271 -19.46 9.35 -9.76
N ALA A 272 -18.65 9.21 -10.81
CA ALA A 272 -19.13 8.81 -12.13
C ALA A 272 -19.60 7.34 -12.12
N SER A 273 -20.64 7.03 -12.86
CA SER A 273 -21.10 5.67 -13.13
C SER A 273 -21.04 5.44 -14.64
N SER A 274 -20.20 4.50 -15.09
CA SER A 274 -19.91 4.26 -16.51
C SER A 274 -20.94 3.37 -17.22
N ASP A 275 -22.24 3.61 -17.00
CA ASP A 275 -23.28 3.00 -17.84
C ASP A 275 -23.15 3.54 -19.27
N SER A 276 -22.92 2.63 -20.23
CA SER A 276 -22.71 3.00 -21.64
C SER A 276 -23.96 3.56 -22.30
N GLU A 277 -25.15 3.26 -21.78
CA GLU A 277 -26.42 3.80 -22.27
C GLU A 277 -26.80 5.09 -21.55
N ASN A 278 -26.56 5.18 -20.23
CA ASN A 278 -26.97 6.32 -19.40
C ASN A 278 -25.90 6.71 -18.37
N PRO A 279 -24.79 7.33 -18.77
CA PRO A 279 -23.74 7.71 -17.84
C PRO A 279 -24.25 8.80 -16.88
N THR A 280 -23.91 8.65 -15.60
CA THR A 280 -24.37 9.54 -14.53
C THR A 280 -23.24 9.94 -13.58
N MET A 281 -23.46 11.03 -12.84
CA MET A 281 -22.68 11.37 -11.64
C MET A 281 -23.59 11.23 -10.41
N VAL A 282 -23.19 10.41 -9.45
CA VAL A 282 -23.92 10.13 -8.21
C VAL A 282 -23.37 11.00 -7.07
N PRO A 283 -24.21 11.82 -6.39
CA PRO A 283 -23.73 12.74 -5.36
C PRO A 283 -23.69 12.12 -3.96
N TYR A 284 -22.58 12.24 -3.26
CA TYR A 284 -22.41 11.88 -1.85
C TYR A 284 -21.98 13.10 -1.03
N SER A 285 -22.42 13.20 0.22
CA SER A 285 -21.97 14.28 1.10
C SER A 285 -20.56 14.00 1.63
N LEU A 286 -19.62 14.92 1.41
CA LEU A 286 -18.24 14.76 1.90
C LEU A 286 -18.19 14.62 3.43
N SER A 287 -19.03 15.36 4.16
CA SER A 287 -19.07 15.29 5.61
C SER A 287 -19.64 13.95 6.11
N GLN A 288 -20.61 13.35 5.41
CA GLN A 288 -21.11 12.02 5.74
C GLN A 288 -20.06 10.95 5.46
N LEU A 289 -19.38 11.01 4.31
CA LEU A 289 -18.28 10.08 3.98
C LEU A 289 -17.16 10.15 5.04
N SER A 290 -16.84 11.36 5.51
CA SER A 290 -15.78 11.56 6.51
C SER A 290 -16.18 11.12 7.93
N ALA A 291 -17.47 11.21 8.27
CA ALA A 291 -17.97 10.90 9.61
C ALA A 291 -18.52 9.47 9.77
N ALA A 292 -18.76 8.77 8.66
CA ALA A 292 -19.23 7.40 8.65
C ALA A 292 -18.21 6.46 9.30
N THR A 293 -18.71 5.42 9.96
CA THR A 293 -17.85 4.38 10.52
C THR A 293 -17.20 3.58 9.39
N PRO A 294 -15.97 3.06 9.57
CA PRO A 294 -15.33 2.26 8.53
C PRO A 294 -16.23 1.10 8.10
N THR A 295 -16.32 0.85 6.79
CA THR A 295 -17.19 -0.13 6.12
C THR A 295 -18.69 0.17 6.12
N GLU A 296 -19.13 1.28 6.72
CA GLU A 296 -20.53 1.71 6.65
C GLU A 296 -20.93 2.07 5.21
N THR A 297 -22.15 1.70 4.82
CA THR A 297 -22.72 2.11 3.52
C THR A 297 -23.26 3.53 3.59
N VAL A 298 -22.65 4.45 2.84
CA VAL A 298 -23.12 5.83 2.71
C VAL A 298 -24.04 5.95 1.50
N GLN A 299 -25.26 6.43 1.71
CA GLN A 299 -26.26 6.61 0.65
C GLN A 299 -26.06 7.93 -0.12
N PRO A 300 -26.52 8.02 -1.39
CA PRO A 300 -26.46 9.25 -2.15
C PRO A 300 -27.21 10.38 -1.44
N SER A 301 -26.61 11.56 -1.43
CA SER A 301 -27.17 12.79 -0.85
C SER A 301 -28.27 13.43 -1.70
N GLY A 302 -28.47 12.93 -2.92
CA GLY A 302 -29.46 13.38 -3.89
C GLY A 302 -29.54 12.48 -5.11
N PRO A 303 -30.42 12.80 -6.08
CA PRO A 303 -30.55 12.01 -7.30
C PRO A 303 -29.28 12.12 -8.18
N PRO A 304 -28.89 11.05 -8.89
CA PRO A 304 -27.85 11.12 -9.91
C PRO A 304 -28.19 12.12 -11.02
N ILE A 305 -27.18 12.75 -11.59
CA ILE A 305 -27.32 13.63 -12.75
C ILE A 305 -26.80 12.94 -14.02
N SER A 306 -27.48 13.14 -15.14
CA SER A 306 -27.03 12.60 -16.43
C SER A 306 -25.89 13.43 -17.01
N VAL A 307 -24.86 12.74 -17.48
CA VAL A 307 -23.68 13.35 -18.11
C VAL A 307 -23.46 12.80 -19.53
N GLY A 308 -22.54 13.40 -20.29
CA GLY A 308 -22.29 13.02 -21.69
C GLY A 308 -21.38 11.82 -21.85
N ALA A 309 -20.63 11.48 -20.80
CA ALA A 309 -19.71 10.35 -20.69
C ALA A 309 -19.57 9.96 -19.21
N GLY A 310 -18.89 8.87 -18.87
CA GLY A 310 -18.80 8.41 -17.48
C GLY A 310 -17.49 7.72 -17.08
N ALA A 311 -16.52 7.59 -18.00
CA ALA A 311 -15.29 6.83 -17.73
C ALA A 311 -14.33 7.58 -16.79
N SER A 312 -14.30 8.91 -16.90
CA SER A 312 -13.45 9.79 -16.09
C SER A 312 -14.14 11.10 -15.82
N ALA A 313 -13.81 11.74 -14.69
CA ALA A 313 -14.28 13.07 -14.38
C ALA A 313 -13.28 13.82 -13.49
N THR A 314 -13.19 15.14 -13.67
CA THR A 314 -12.40 16.04 -12.83
C THR A 314 -13.03 17.43 -12.77
N VAL A 315 -12.56 18.27 -11.86
CA VAL A 315 -13.02 19.64 -11.68
C VAL A 315 -11.84 20.60 -11.55
N SER A 316 -11.96 21.77 -12.17
CA SER A 316 -11.05 22.91 -12.00
C SER A 316 -11.89 24.17 -11.82
N GLY A 317 -11.81 24.76 -10.62
CA GLY A 317 -12.72 25.84 -10.22
C GLY A 317 -14.18 25.40 -10.31
N ASP A 318 -14.99 26.16 -11.05
CA ASP A 318 -16.41 25.91 -11.28
C ASP A 318 -16.67 25.13 -12.59
N THR A 319 -15.65 24.46 -13.15
CA THR A 319 -15.77 23.72 -14.41
C THR A 319 -15.46 22.24 -14.21
N MET A 320 -16.44 21.39 -14.50
CA MET A 320 -16.30 19.93 -14.51
C MET A 320 -16.06 19.42 -15.93
N TYR A 321 -15.13 18.49 -16.06
CA TYR A 321 -14.77 17.80 -17.30
C TYR A 321 -15.07 16.33 -17.15
N VAL A 322 -15.79 15.74 -18.11
CA VAL A 322 -16.22 14.34 -18.05
C VAL A 322 -15.86 13.63 -19.36
N GLY A 323 -15.05 12.57 -19.27
CA GLY A 323 -14.46 11.87 -20.41
C GLY A 323 -15.05 10.49 -20.68
N SER A 324 -14.93 10.03 -21.93
CA SER A 324 -15.27 8.68 -22.37
C SER A 324 -14.04 7.85 -22.70
N PHE A 325 -14.10 6.56 -22.42
CA PHE A 325 -13.17 5.58 -22.95
C PHE A 325 -13.54 5.20 -24.39
N ASN A 326 -12.54 5.17 -25.29
CA ASN A 326 -12.70 4.62 -26.65
C ASN A 326 -11.40 3.91 -27.06
N GLU A 327 -11.49 2.60 -27.31
CA GLU A 327 -10.33 1.77 -27.62
C GLU A 327 -9.72 2.09 -29.00
N HIS A 328 -10.56 2.35 -30.01
CA HIS A 328 -10.18 2.33 -31.42
C HIS A 328 -10.06 3.71 -32.07
N GLY A 329 -10.30 4.79 -31.32
CA GLY A 329 -10.22 6.16 -31.82
C GLY A 329 -10.32 7.17 -30.69
N PRO A 330 -10.35 8.48 -31.02
CA PRO A 330 -10.44 9.53 -30.02
C PRO A 330 -11.63 9.31 -29.08
N GLY A 331 -11.40 9.54 -27.79
CA GLY A 331 -12.48 9.66 -26.82
C GLY A 331 -13.22 10.98 -27.00
N LYS A 332 -14.24 11.20 -26.18
CA LYS A 332 -15.02 12.43 -26.09
C LYS A 332 -14.95 12.97 -24.68
N MET A 333 -14.81 14.28 -24.56
CA MET A 333 -14.95 15.00 -23.30
C MET A 333 -16.09 16.02 -23.38
N TYR A 334 -16.84 16.11 -22.30
CA TYR A 334 -17.94 17.05 -22.12
C TYR A 334 -17.62 17.98 -20.94
N ILE A 335 -18.08 19.22 -21.04
CA ILE A 335 -17.76 20.28 -20.08
C ILE A 335 -19.06 20.80 -19.48
N TYR A 336 -19.05 21.01 -18.16
CA TYR A 336 -20.17 21.51 -17.38
C TYR A 336 -19.69 22.66 -16.50
N THR A 337 -20.49 23.71 -16.36
CA THR A 337 -20.17 24.85 -15.49
C THR A 337 -21.11 24.84 -14.30
N TRP A 338 -20.57 25.01 -13.10
CA TRP A 338 -21.34 25.11 -11.87
C TRP A 338 -22.13 26.41 -11.84
N ASP A 339 -23.42 26.32 -11.51
CA ASP A 339 -24.27 27.46 -11.21
C ASP A 339 -24.34 27.63 -9.68
N PRO A 340 -23.71 28.68 -9.11
CA PRO A 340 -23.70 28.89 -7.67
C PRO A 340 -25.06 29.33 -7.11
N ASP A 341 -25.96 29.87 -7.93
CA ASP A 341 -27.28 30.33 -7.49
C ASP A 341 -28.23 29.14 -7.33
N THR A 342 -28.18 28.18 -8.26
CA THR A 342 -29.01 26.97 -8.20
C THR A 342 -28.33 25.78 -7.53
N LYS A 343 -27.02 25.85 -7.29
CA LYS A 343 -26.17 24.76 -6.79
C LYS A 343 -26.28 23.51 -7.65
N THR A 344 -26.19 23.69 -8.97
CA THR A 344 -26.28 22.60 -9.95
C THR A 344 -25.27 22.77 -11.06
N TRP A 345 -24.86 21.66 -11.67
CA TRP A 345 -24.14 21.69 -12.95
C TRP A 345 -25.09 22.15 -14.07
N GLY A 346 -24.64 23.13 -14.87
CA GLY A 346 -25.38 23.67 -16.01
C GLY A 346 -25.43 22.75 -17.22
N ASP A 347 -25.80 23.31 -18.36
CA ASP A 347 -25.96 22.55 -19.60
C ASP A 347 -24.64 21.95 -20.12
N LYS A 348 -24.76 20.76 -20.71
CA LYS A 348 -23.66 20.02 -21.35
C LYS A 348 -23.05 20.80 -22.53
N GLN A 349 -21.74 21.02 -22.50
CA GLN A 349 -20.94 21.57 -23.60
C GLN A 349 -20.05 20.49 -24.24
N GLY A 350 -19.74 20.62 -25.53
CA GLY A 350 -18.96 19.63 -26.31
C GLY A 350 -19.82 18.71 -27.19
N PRO A 351 -19.31 17.53 -27.62
CA PRO A 351 -18.05 16.93 -27.21
C PRO A 351 -16.82 17.59 -27.86
N VAL A 352 -15.67 17.51 -27.18
CA VAL A 352 -14.34 17.70 -27.78
C VAL A 352 -13.60 16.36 -27.84
N GLU A 353 -12.70 16.20 -28.82
CA GLU A 353 -11.87 15.00 -28.93
C GLU A 353 -10.81 14.97 -27.83
N ILE A 354 -10.60 13.79 -27.25
CA ILE A 354 -9.53 13.50 -26.28
C ILE A 354 -8.75 12.27 -26.74
N PRO A 355 -7.55 12.00 -26.18
CA PRO A 355 -6.77 10.84 -26.55
C PRO A 355 -7.58 9.53 -26.50
N PRO A 356 -7.30 8.57 -27.40
CA PRO A 356 -7.88 7.24 -27.30
C PRO A 356 -7.55 6.61 -25.95
N LYS A 357 -8.42 5.71 -25.47
CA LYS A 357 -8.22 4.94 -24.24
C LYS A 357 -7.99 5.81 -22.98
N THR A 358 -8.54 7.01 -22.96
CA THR A 358 -8.47 7.88 -21.78
C THR A 358 -9.23 7.23 -20.61
N GLN A 359 -8.54 7.06 -19.49
CA GLN A 359 -9.10 6.54 -18.23
C GLN A 359 -9.21 7.61 -17.13
N GLY A 360 -8.45 8.70 -17.24
CA GLY A 360 -8.42 9.77 -16.24
C GLY A 360 -8.12 11.12 -16.86
N ILE A 361 -8.57 12.18 -16.19
CA ILE A 361 -8.40 13.58 -16.61
C ILE A 361 -7.98 14.38 -15.38
N ALA A 362 -7.01 15.28 -15.52
CA ALA A 362 -6.87 16.37 -14.56
C ALA A 362 -6.51 17.68 -15.25
N VAL A 363 -6.99 18.78 -14.66
CA VAL A 363 -6.84 20.12 -15.21
C VAL A 363 -6.20 21.01 -14.15
N ARG A 364 -5.20 21.80 -14.54
CA ARG A 364 -4.55 22.78 -13.67
C ARG A 364 -4.22 24.03 -14.46
N GLY A 365 -4.85 25.16 -14.08
CA GLY A 365 -4.63 26.42 -14.79
C GLY A 365 -4.98 26.28 -16.28
N ASN A 366 -3.99 26.41 -17.15
CA ASN A 366 -4.15 26.29 -18.61
C ASN A 366 -3.63 24.94 -19.16
N GLU A 367 -3.48 23.92 -18.30
CA GLU A 367 -2.94 22.61 -18.64
C GLU A 367 -4.00 21.53 -18.41
N ILE A 368 -4.01 20.52 -19.27
CA ILE A 368 -4.82 19.31 -19.12
C ILE A 368 -3.94 18.08 -19.34
N VAL A 369 -4.11 17.08 -18.49
CA VAL A 369 -3.38 15.82 -18.55
C VAL A 369 -4.37 14.68 -18.59
N PHE A 370 -4.09 13.71 -19.47
CA PHE A 370 -4.86 12.48 -19.61
C PHE A 370 -4.00 11.28 -19.21
N SER A 371 -4.57 10.35 -18.45
CA SER A 371 -4.05 8.99 -18.37
C SER A 371 -4.70 8.17 -19.48
N THR A 372 -3.88 7.43 -20.23
CA THR A 372 -4.35 6.56 -21.31
C THR A 372 -3.84 5.15 -21.08
N SER A 373 -4.75 4.18 -21.12
CA SER A 373 -4.43 2.79 -20.80
C SER A 373 -5.44 1.83 -21.42
N TYR A 374 -4.97 0.69 -21.92
CA TYR A 374 -5.83 -0.44 -22.25
C TYR A 374 -5.04 -1.75 -22.37
N GLY A 375 -5.47 -2.75 -21.61
CA GLY A 375 -4.89 -4.09 -21.62
C GLY A 375 -3.86 -4.30 -20.52
N ARG A 376 -3.80 -5.54 -20.02
CA ARG A 376 -3.01 -5.91 -18.83
C ARG A 376 -1.48 -5.90 -19.05
N ASP A 377 -1.08 -6.08 -20.29
CA ASP A 377 0.29 -6.28 -20.78
C ASP A 377 0.82 -5.06 -21.54
N ARG A 378 0.20 -3.89 -21.37
CA ARG A 378 0.57 -2.67 -22.08
C ARG A 378 0.84 -1.53 -21.11
N THR A 379 1.99 -0.92 -21.27
CA THR A 379 2.38 0.31 -20.57
C THR A 379 1.30 1.37 -20.76
N SER A 380 0.95 2.05 -19.67
CA SER A 380 0.04 3.18 -19.73
C SER A 380 0.83 4.48 -19.95
N GLU A 381 0.14 5.58 -20.26
CA GLU A 381 0.79 6.85 -20.54
C GLU A 381 0.08 8.02 -19.85
N LEU A 382 0.83 9.00 -19.37
CA LEU A 382 0.35 10.36 -19.13
C LEU A 382 0.68 11.23 -20.33
N GLN A 383 -0.32 11.94 -20.85
CA GLN A 383 -0.18 12.85 -21.99
C GLN A 383 -0.61 14.26 -21.57
N SER A 384 0.30 15.24 -21.68
CA SER A 384 0.04 16.63 -21.31
C SER A 384 -0.28 17.52 -22.52
N TYR A 385 -1.19 18.48 -22.34
CA TYR A 385 -1.66 19.40 -23.38
C TYR A 385 -1.92 20.79 -22.80
N ASN A 386 -1.89 21.82 -23.66
CA ASN A 386 -2.53 23.08 -23.30
C ASN A 386 -4.04 22.88 -23.30
N LEU A 387 -4.72 23.32 -22.24
CA LEU A 387 -6.17 23.21 -22.10
C LEU A 387 -6.91 23.84 -23.28
N ALA A 388 -6.49 25.04 -23.69
CA ALA A 388 -7.11 25.77 -24.79
C ALA A 388 -7.04 25.03 -26.15
N ASP A 389 -5.99 24.23 -26.38
CA ASP A 389 -5.84 23.46 -27.63
C ASP A 389 -6.83 22.29 -27.68
N ILE A 390 -7.22 21.76 -26.52
CA ILE A 390 -8.24 20.70 -26.40
C ILE A 390 -9.66 21.30 -26.40
N THR A 391 -9.90 22.32 -25.57
CA THR A 391 -11.25 22.88 -25.39
C THR A 391 -11.66 23.86 -26.49
N GLY A 392 -10.70 24.39 -27.26
CA GLY A 392 -10.95 25.31 -28.37
C GLY A 392 -11.63 24.65 -29.58
N GLY A 393 -11.70 23.32 -29.60
CA GLY A 393 -12.27 22.54 -30.69
C GLY A 393 -11.31 22.37 -31.88
N GLY A 394 -11.45 21.27 -32.61
CA GLY A 394 -10.54 20.88 -33.69
C GLY A 394 -10.13 19.41 -33.57
N SER A 395 -9.19 18.99 -34.42
CA SER A 395 -8.56 17.68 -34.30
C SER A 395 -7.62 17.66 -33.09
N LEU A 396 -7.57 16.54 -32.37
CA LEU A 396 -6.63 16.33 -31.27
C LEU A 396 -5.17 16.63 -31.72
N PRO A 397 -4.45 17.56 -31.06
CA PRO A 397 -3.05 17.84 -31.35
C PRO A 397 -2.11 16.75 -30.80
N ASP A 398 -0.83 16.85 -31.13
CA ASP A 398 0.21 16.04 -30.48
C ASP A 398 0.39 16.48 -29.01
N PRO A 399 0.68 15.56 -28.08
CA PRO A 399 0.95 15.91 -26.68
C PRO A 399 2.22 16.74 -26.54
N LEU A 400 2.23 17.65 -25.54
CA LEU A 400 3.42 18.40 -25.14
C LEU A 400 4.51 17.44 -24.63
N ARG A 401 4.11 16.47 -23.80
CA ARG A 401 4.93 15.34 -23.35
C ARG A 401 4.07 14.11 -23.14
N THR A 402 4.72 12.97 -23.30
CA THR A 402 4.22 11.65 -22.91
C THR A 402 5.18 11.06 -21.88
N VAL A 403 4.63 10.55 -20.79
CA VAL A 403 5.37 9.86 -19.72
C VAL A 403 4.79 8.48 -19.54
N ASP A 404 5.65 7.46 -19.55
CA ASP A 404 5.24 6.08 -19.34
C ASP A 404 4.87 5.82 -17.87
N LEU A 405 3.82 5.02 -17.69
CA LEU A 405 3.26 4.61 -16.41
C LEU A 405 3.18 3.09 -16.30
N PRO A 406 3.03 2.55 -15.08
CA PRO A 406 2.58 1.18 -14.87
C PRO A 406 1.36 0.81 -15.73
N THR A 407 1.18 -0.48 -15.99
CA THR A 407 0.04 -0.95 -16.79
C THR A 407 -1.27 -0.69 -16.05
N MET A 408 -2.34 -0.49 -16.81
CA MET A 408 -3.70 -0.30 -16.28
C MET A 408 -3.85 0.97 -15.42
N SER A 409 -3.31 2.10 -15.87
CA SER A 409 -3.51 3.40 -15.21
C SER A 409 -4.95 3.88 -15.36
N GLU A 410 -5.55 4.33 -14.27
CA GLU A 410 -6.93 4.77 -14.20
C GLU A 410 -7.02 6.27 -13.87
N GLY A 411 -7.79 6.66 -12.85
CA GLY A 411 -7.96 8.05 -12.41
C GLY A 411 -6.65 8.73 -12.01
N LEU A 412 -6.61 10.04 -12.20
CA LEU A 412 -5.47 10.88 -11.83
C LEU A 412 -5.92 12.19 -11.20
N VAL A 413 -5.08 12.76 -10.34
CA VAL A 413 -5.36 14.03 -9.67
C VAL A 413 -4.11 14.89 -9.54
N MET A 414 -4.30 16.21 -9.57
CA MET A 414 -3.22 17.18 -9.41
C MET A 414 -2.94 17.40 -7.93
N LEU A 415 -1.68 17.22 -7.53
CA LEU A 415 -1.14 17.54 -6.21
C LEU A 415 -0.19 18.75 -6.32
N PRO A 416 0.14 19.45 -5.20
CA PRO A 416 1.05 20.59 -5.26
C PRO A 416 2.40 20.28 -5.94
N GLY A 417 2.94 19.09 -5.75
CA GLY A 417 4.26 18.67 -6.28
C GLY A 417 4.23 17.88 -7.60
N GLY A 418 3.06 17.49 -8.11
CA GLY A 418 2.98 16.64 -9.30
C GLY A 418 1.58 16.07 -9.51
N ILE A 419 1.50 14.96 -10.24
CA ILE A 419 0.26 14.25 -10.53
C ILE A 419 0.32 12.89 -9.87
N ALA A 420 -0.72 12.54 -9.11
CA ALA A 420 -0.93 11.19 -8.61
C ALA A 420 -1.84 10.42 -9.59
N THR A 421 -1.46 9.18 -9.92
CA THR A 421 -2.24 8.30 -10.79
C THR A 421 -2.46 6.96 -10.10
N THR A 422 -3.70 6.46 -10.12
CA THR A 422 -4.04 5.12 -9.60
C THR A 422 -4.04 4.06 -10.69
N HIS A 423 -3.99 2.79 -10.29
CA HIS A 423 -3.88 1.65 -11.20
C HIS A 423 -4.80 0.52 -10.76
N GLU A 424 -5.50 -0.09 -11.70
CA GLU A 424 -6.30 -1.29 -11.40
C GLU A 424 -5.44 -2.56 -11.32
N SER A 425 -4.21 -2.50 -11.79
CA SER A 425 -3.35 -3.67 -12.03
C SER A 425 -2.97 -4.46 -10.79
N GLY A 426 -3.17 -3.92 -9.57
CA GLY A 426 -3.01 -4.61 -8.29
C GLY A 426 -4.26 -5.36 -7.79
N ALA A 427 -5.40 -5.29 -8.48
CA ALA A 427 -6.65 -5.92 -8.03
C ALA A 427 -6.71 -7.43 -8.32
N SER A 428 -7.51 -8.18 -7.55
CA SER A 428 -7.59 -9.65 -7.65
C SER A 428 -7.93 -10.17 -9.06
N PRO A 429 -8.85 -9.56 -9.83
CA PRO A 429 -9.12 -10.00 -11.21
C PRO A 429 -7.88 -10.00 -12.14
N TYR A 430 -6.81 -9.31 -11.72
CA TYR A 430 -5.56 -9.12 -12.46
C TYR A 430 -4.36 -9.86 -11.86
N ALA A 431 -4.53 -10.52 -10.71
CA ALA A 431 -3.45 -11.24 -10.01
C ALA A 431 -2.93 -12.47 -10.77
N SER A 432 -3.73 -13.02 -11.69
CA SER A 432 -3.33 -14.17 -12.51
C SER A 432 -2.90 -13.76 -13.92
N PRO A 433 -1.84 -14.38 -14.48
CA PRO A 433 -1.36 -14.11 -15.83
C PRO A 433 -2.39 -14.37 -16.94
N ASN A 434 -3.39 -15.24 -16.73
CA ASN A 434 -4.42 -15.58 -17.72
C ASN A 434 -3.84 -15.86 -19.13
N GLY A 435 -2.68 -16.53 -19.20
CA GLY A 435 -1.98 -16.85 -20.46
C GLY A 435 -1.05 -15.74 -20.99
N LYS A 436 -0.80 -14.69 -20.22
CA LYS A 436 0.25 -13.67 -20.46
C LYS A 436 1.56 -14.07 -19.80
N ASP A 437 2.66 -13.51 -20.29
CA ASP A 437 3.95 -13.64 -19.63
C ASP A 437 3.91 -12.84 -18.31
N PRO A 438 4.20 -13.44 -17.15
CA PRO A 438 4.33 -12.72 -15.89
C PRO A 438 5.30 -11.53 -15.99
N ALA A 439 6.32 -11.64 -16.84
CA ALA A 439 7.27 -10.57 -17.11
C ALA A 439 6.66 -9.34 -17.79
N ASP A 440 5.46 -9.44 -18.36
CA ASP A 440 4.72 -8.34 -18.99
C ASP A 440 3.66 -7.74 -18.05
N LEU A 441 3.40 -8.36 -16.89
CA LEU A 441 2.45 -7.87 -15.89
C LEU A 441 3.13 -6.92 -14.92
N TRP A 442 2.38 -5.94 -14.43
CA TRP A 442 2.89 -4.92 -13.51
C TRP A 442 1.84 -4.64 -12.43
N ALA A 443 1.94 -5.30 -11.28
CA ALA A 443 1.05 -5.02 -10.15
C ALA A 443 1.29 -3.61 -9.59
N GLY A 444 0.38 -2.67 -9.87
CA GLY A 444 0.41 -1.32 -9.30
C GLY A 444 -0.11 -1.33 -7.86
N MET A 445 0.80 -1.34 -6.89
CA MET A 445 0.46 -1.32 -5.46
C MET A 445 0.46 0.09 -4.84
N PHE A 446 1.07 1.05 -5.53
CA PHE A 446 1.20 2.43 -5.09
C PHE A 446 0.64 3.36 -6.16
N LEU A 447 0.12 4.49 -5.73
CA LEU A 447 -0.13 5.60 -6.63
C LEU A 447 1.21 6.02 -7.26
N THR A 448 1.21 6.27 -8.57
CA THR A 448 2.40 6.82 -9.22
C THR A 448 2.39 8.33 -9.09
N LEU A 449 3.49 8.90 -8.60
CA LEU A 449 3.70 10.35 -8.58
C LEU A 449 4.55 10.77 -9.78
N THR A 450 4.01 11.63 -10.64
CA THR A 450 4.71 12.20 -11.80
C THR A 450 4.91 13.70 -11.60
N PRO A 451 6.16 14.18 -11.44
CA PRO A 451 6.50 15.58 -11.36
C PRO A 451 6.05 16.37 -12.58
N TYR A 452 5.79 17.66 -12.36
CA TYR A 452 5.35 18.55 -13.43
C TYR A 452 6.39 18.74 -14.53
N ASP A 453 7.68 18.79 -14.20
CA ASP A 453 8.77 19.01 -15.16
C ASP A 453 8.91 17.86 -16.17
N GLU A 454 8.62 16.63 -15.78
CA GLU A 454 8.60 15.48 -16.70
C GLU A 454 7.52 15.61 -17.78
N LEU A 455 6.39 16.21 -17.41
CA LEU A 455 5.29 16.52 -18.32
C LEU A 455 5.53 17.80 -19.14
N GLY A 456 6.73 18.39 -19.03
CA GLY A 456 7.10 19.63 -19.70
C GLY A 456 6.48 20.87 -19.06
N LEU A 457 6.00 20.76 -17.83
CA LEU A 457 5.30 21.80 -17.09
C LEU A 457 6.27 22.46 -16.11
N SER A 458 6.42 23.78 -16.15
CA SER A 458 7.53 24.48 -15.49
C SER A 458 7.46 24.48 -13.96
N GLY A 459 8.58 24.16 -13.30
CA GLY A 459 8.91 24.51 -11.91
C GLY A 459 10.41 24.77 -11.77
N GLN A 460 10.81 25.89 -11.16
CA GLN A 460 12.19 26.17 -10.74
C GLN A 460 12.28 26.09 -9.22
N VAL A 461 13.37 25.52 -8.70
CA VAL A 461 13.73 25.58 -7.27
C VAL A 461 15.22 25.86 -7.12
N ASP A 462 15.60 26.72 -6.17
CA ASP A 462 16.98 27.11 -5.80
C ASP A 462 17.48 26.31 -4.57
N VAL A 463 18.79 26.07 -4.41
CA VAL A 463 19.40 25.37 -3.24
C VAL A 463 19.51 26.24 -2.01
N VAL A 464 19.35 25.61 -0.84
CA VAL A 464 19.74 26.18 0.45
C VAL A 464 20.63 25.18 1.21
N PRO A 465 21.96 25.40 1.35
CA PRO A 465 22.89 24.42 1.95
C PRO A 465 22.52 23.95 3.37
N ALA A 466 21.93 24.81 4.19
CA ALA A 466 21.46 24.47 5.53
C ALA A 466 20.41 23.34 5.55
N THR A 467 19.69 23.14 4.44
CA THR A 467 18.70 22.07 4.30
C THR A 467 19.32 20.68 4.08
N LEU A 468 20.51 20.62 3.48
CA LEU A 468 21.28 19.38 3.29
C LEU A 468 21.85 18.86 4.61
N GLN A 469 22.32 19.76 5.48
CA GLN A 469 22.81 19.40 6.82
C GLN A 469 21.68 18.88 7.72
N ALA A 470 20.48 19.49 7.65
CA ALA A 470 19.30 19.01 8.38
C ALA A 470 18.86 17.62 7.91
N ALA A 471 18.85 17.38 6.59
CA ALA A 471 18.58 16.07 6.03
C ALA A 471 19.58 15.00 6.48
N SER A 472 20.86 15.35 6.55
CA SER A 472 21.91 14.42 6.99
C SER A 472 21.72 13.99 8.44
N ALA A 473 21.33 14.92 9.32
CA ALA A 473 21.03 14.61 10.71
C ALA A 473 19.89 13.58 10.82
N TRP A 474 18.84 13.71 10.02
CA TRP A 474 17.73 12.76 10.00
C TRP A 474 18.13 11.38 9.45
N PHE A 475 18.99 11.30 8.42
CA PHE A 475 19.56 10.01 8.00
C PHE A 475 20.47 9.37 9.06
N ALA A 476 21.22 10.18 9.82
CA ALA A 476 22.02 9.67 10.93
C ALA A 476 21.14 9.17 12.08
N ASP A 477 19.99 9.79 12.32
CA ASP A 477 19.03 9.36 13.32
C ASP A 477 18.34 8.06 12.89
N ALA A 478 17.95 7.96 11.61
CA ALA A 478 17.40 6.74 11.02
C ALA A 478 18.38 5.57 11.09
N GLU A 479 19.66 5.82 10.79
CA GLU A 479 20.76 4.86 10.90
C GLU A 479 20.88 4.28 12.33
N ARG A 480 20.83 5.14 13.35
CA ARG A 480 20.83 4.70 14.75
C ARG A 480 19.59 3.90 15.13
N GLY A 481 18.41 4.24 14.59
CA GLY A 481 17.18 3.47 14.76
C GLY A 481 17.28 2.07 14.14
N LEU A 482 17.80 1.98 12.91
CA LEU A 482 18.01 0.72 12.19
C LEU A 482 19.08 -0.14 12.86
N ASP A 483 20.17 0.44 13.38
CA ASP A 483 21.17 -0.26 14.19
C ASP A 483 20.56 -0.88 15.47
N GLN A 484 19.69 -0.13 16.16
CA GLN A 484 18.98 -0.64 17.34
C GLN A 484 18.03 -1.79 16.98
N ALA A 485 17.28 -1.66 15.88
CA ALA A 485 16.42 -2.71 15.36
C ALA A 485 17.23 -3.97 15.00
N GLN A 486 18.32 -3.80 14.24
CA GLN A 486 19.21 -4.89 13.83
C GLN A 486 19.74 -5.66 15.04
N LYS A 487 20.24 -4.95 16.05
CA LYS A 487 20.78 -5.57 17.27
C LYS A 487 19.72 -6.33 18.06
N ARG A 488 18.46 -5.91 18.00
CA ARG A 488 17.35 -6.63 18.63
C ARG A 488 17.00 -7.88 17.85
N VAL A 489 16.78 -7.74 16.54
CA VAL A 489 16.45 -8.85 15.63
C VAL A 489 17.54 -9.93 15.66
N ALA A 490 18.82 -9.55 15.59
CA ALA A 490 19.94 -10.50 15.67
C ALA A 490 20.10 -11.21 17.03
N ARG A 491 19.36 -10.79 18.06
CA ARG A 491 19.30 -11.44 19.37
C ARG A 491 18.00 -12.21 19.59
N LEU A 492 17.03 -12.11 18.68
CA LEU A 492 15.83 -12.93 18.74
C LEU A 492 16.26 -14.39 18.59
N ASN A 493 15.84 -15.19 19.56
CA ASN A 493 16.07 -16.62 19.58
C ASN A 493 14.89 -17.21 20.32
N LEU A 494 14.08 -18.01 19.62
CA LEU A 494 12.96 -18.72 20.23
C LEU A 494 13.48 -20.02 20.85
N PRO A 495 13.61 -20.12 22.19
CA PRO A 495 14.19 -21.32 22.78
C PRO A 495 13.24 -22.51 22.50
N PRO A 496 13.71 -23.64 21.94
CA PRO A 496 12.84 -24.78 21.67
C PRO A 496 12.09 -25.28 22.91
N SER A 497 12.69 -25.15 24.08
CA SER A 497 12.07 -25.51 25.36
C SER A 497 10.85 -24.67 25.70
N SER A 498 10.69 -23.47 25.13
CA SER A 498 9.53 -22.59 25.40
C SER A 498 8.22 -23.11 24.81
N LEU A 499 8.28 -23.98 23.80
CA LEU A 499 7.11 -24.53 23.11
C LEU A 499 6.58 -25.83 23.75
N GLY A 500 7.25 -26.34 24.79
CA GLY A 500 7.02 -27.69 25.31
C GLY A 500 7.41 -28.78 24.30
N VAL A 501 7.15 -30.04 24.64
CA VAL A 501 7.44 -31.16 23.73
C VAL A 501 6.21 -31.42 22.85
N ALA A 502 6.25 -30.92 21.63
CA ALA A 502 5.25 -31.15 20.58
C ALA A 502 5.92 -31.38 19.22
N PRO A 503 5.31 -32.18 18.32
CA PRO A 503 5.66 -32.16 16.90
C PRO A 503 5.54 -30.73 16.34
N GLY A 504 6.32 -30.40 15.31
CA GLY A 504 6.33 -29.06 14.71
C GLY A 504 7.18 -28.02 15.47
N ALA A 505 7.39 -28.15 16.78
CA ALA A 505 8.10 -27.14 17.58
C ALA A 505 9.52 -26.83 17.06
N GLY A 506 10.31 -27.84 16.70
CA GLY A 506 11.64 -27.65 16.13
C GLY A 506 11.63 -27.04 14.72
N ALA A 507 10.59 -27.32 13.93
CA ALA A 507 10.42 -26.74 12.60
C ALA A 507 10.10 -25.25 12.70
N LEU A 508 9.15 -24.87 13.58
CA LEU A 508 8.83 -23.47 13.83
C LEU A 508 10.05 -22.68 14.31
N VAL A 509 10.85 -23.20 15.27
CA VAL A 509 12.08 -22.53 15.70
C VAL A 509 13.04 -22.29 14.54
N THR A 510 13.23 -23.30 13.69
CA THR A 510 14.11 -23.17 12.52
C THR A 510 13.59 -22.13 11.53
N ALA A 511 12.27 -22.08 11.30
CA ALA A 511 11.63 -21.10 10.44
C ALA A 511 11.78 -19.69 10.99
N VAL A 512 11.52 -19.47 12.28
CA VAL A 512 11.73 -18.18 12.97
C VAL A 512 13.17 -17.73 12.83
N ASP A 513 14.15 -18.58 13.18
CA ASP A 513 15.58 -18.25 13.11
C ASP A 513 16.00 -17.84 11.69
N THR A 514 15.63 -18.64 10.69
CA THR A 514 15.96 -18.37 9.27
C THR A 514 15.34 -17.05 8.79
N TYR A 515 14.08 -16.82 9.15
CA TYR A 515 13.33 -15.64 8.73
C TYR A 515 13.86 -14.37 9.39
N VAL A 516 14.20 -14.44 10.67
CA VAL A 516 14.82 -13.37 11.48
C VAL A 516 16.23 -13.04 10.98
N ASP A 517 17.07 -14.04 10.69
CA ASP A 517 18.45 -13.82 10.17
C ASP A 517 18.44 -13.08 8.83
N THR A 518 17.54 -13.50 7.94
CA THR A 518 17.33 -12.84 6.65
C THR A 518 16.87 -11.39 6.86
N THR A 519 15.94 -11.17 7.79
CA THR A 519 15.43 -9.83 8.13
C THR A 519 16.54 -8.95 8.71
N ALA A 520 17.38 -9.48 9.62
CA ALA A 520 18.51 -8.76 10.18
C ALA A 520 19.51 -8.30 9.09
N THR A 521 19.70 -9.13 8.06
CA THR A 521 20.54 -8.79 6.90
C THR A 521 19.96 -7.61 6.09
N TRP A 522 18.64 -7.57 5.90
CA TRP A 522 17.97 -6.45 5.23
C TRP A 522 18.01 -5.16 6.06
N ILE A 523 17.83 -5.24 7.39
CA ILE A 523 17.97 -4.08 8.27
C ILE A 523 19.40 -3.54 8.22
N GLU A 524 20.42 -4.40 8.23
CA GLU A 524 21.82 -3.99 8.13
C GLU A 524 22.14 -3.28 6.80
N LYS A 525 21.62 -3.80 5.67
CA LYS A 525 21.76 -3.13 4.37
C LYS A 525 21.10 -1.75 4.37
N SER A 526 19.90 -1.64 4.96
CA SER A 526 19.19 -0.36 5.10
C SER A 526 20.00 0.62 5.95
N ARG A 527 20.57 0.16 7.07
CA ARG A 527 21.44 0.96 7.95
C ARG A 527 22.65 1.52 7.18
N LEU A 528 23.38 0.68 6.45
CA LEU A 528 24.55 1.08 5.66
C LEU A 528 24.19 2.08 4.54
N SER A 529 23.03 1.91 3.92
CA SER A 529 22.51 2.83 2.91
C SER A 529 22.20 4.21 3.52
N SER A 530 21.62 4.22 4.72
CA SER A 530 21.33 5.44 5.50
C SER A 530 22.61 6.20 5.86
N ASP A 531 23.63 5.51 6.36
CA ASP A 531 24.95 6.09 6.70
C ASP A 531 25.64 6.71 5.48
N THR A 532 25.65 5.96 4.37
CA THR A 532 26.25 6.41 3.10
C THR A 532 25.56 7.66 2.58
N THR A 533 24.23 7.74 2.71
CA THR A 533 23.42 8.89 2.29
C THR A 533 23.67 10.10 3.19
N ALA A 534 23.69 9.93 4.52
CA ALA A 534 24.03 10.98 5.48
C ALA A 534 25.41 11.60 5.19
N SER A 535 26.41 10.75 4.98
CA SER A 535 27.79 11.15 4.68
C SER A 535 27.90 11.90 3.36
N GLY A 536 27.18 11.45 2.33
CA GLY A 536 27.11 12.10 1.03
C GLY A 536 26.50 13.51 1.09
N LEU A 537 25.45 13.69 1.89
CA LEU A 537 24.82 15.00 2.11
C LEU A 537 25.75 16.01 2.78
N ILE A 538 26.51 15.58 3.79
CA ILE A 538 27.50 16.45 4.45
C ILE A 538 28.59 16.87 3.47
N ALA A 539 29.09 15.93 2.66
CA ALA A 539 30.09 16.23 1.64
C ALA A 539 29.57 17.27 0.63
N ALA A 540 28.34 17.08 0.12
CA ALA A 540 27.72 18.03 -0.79
C ALA A 540 27.50 19.42 -0.16
N ALA A 541 27.02 19.48 1.08
CA ALA A 541 26.83 20.75 1.79
C ALA A 541 28.14 21.53 1.94
N ASN A 542 29.23 20.85 2.30
CA ASN A 542 30.55 21.47 2.43
C ASN A 542 31.07 21.96 1.07
N ASP A 543 30.87 21.19 -0.01
CA ASP A 543 31.28 21.59 -1.37
C ASP A 543 30.55 22.86 -1.84
N TYR A 544 29.26 23.03 -1.50
CA TYR A 544 28.49 24.25 -1.78
C TYR A 544 28.98 25.45 -0.96
N GLU A 545 29.22 25.28 0.34
CA GLU A 545 29.79 26.35 1.19
C GLU A 545 31.19 26.78 0.72
N ASP A 546 32.01 25.83 0.26
CA ASP A 546 33.33 26.08 -0.33
C ASP A 546 33.24 26.79 -1.69
N ALA A 547 32.24 26.46 -2.51
CA ALA A 547 32.00 27.14 -3.79
C ALA A 547 31.53 28.58 -3.60
N ASP A 548 30.59 28.82 -2.67
CA ASP A 548 30.09 30.14 -2.32
C ASP A 548 31.18 31.03 -1.70
N SER A 549 31.99 30.49 -0.79
CA SER A 549 33.11 31.25 -0.22
C SER A 549 34.18 31.65 -1.26
N ARG A 550 34.38 30.82 -2.31
CA ARG A 550 35.28 31.14 -3.44
C ARG A 550 34.68 32.15 -4.41
N SER A 551 33.37 32.08 -4.67
CA SER A 551 32.67 33.02 -5.54
C SER A 551 32.58 34.40 -4.90
N ASP A 552 32.25 34.50 -3.61
CA ASP A 552 32.29 35.74 -2.83
C ASP A 552 33.71 36.31 -2.74
N GLY A 553 34.73 35.45 -2.64
CA GLY A 553 36.13 35.85 -2.73
C GLY A 553 36.50 36.46 -4.08
N LEU A 554 35.96 35.91 -5.18
CA LEU A 554 36.17 36.41 -6.55
C LEU A 554 35.40 37.71 -6.82
N PHE A 555 34.15 37.82 -6.37
CA PHE A 555 33.36 39.04 -6.48
C PHE A 555 33.90 40.17 -5.61
N GLY A 556 34.35 39.85 -4.39
CA GLY A 556 35.08 40.78 -3.53
C GLY A 556 36.44 41.21 -4.12
N PHE A 557 37.12 40.31 -4.85
CA PHE A 557 38.33 40.64 -5.61
C PHE A 557 38.02 41.56 -6.80
N LEU A 558 36.98 41.26 -7.58
CA LEU A 558 36.57 42.05 -8.74
C LEU A 558 36.02 43.44 -8.36
N GLN A 559 35.27 43.55 -7.25
CA GLN A 559 34.82 44.86 -6.75
C GLN A 559 35.98 45.79 -6.41
N ARG A 560 37.11 45.26 -5.93
CA ARG A 560 38.34 46.06 -5.67
C ARG A 560 39.03 46.58 -6.93
N PHE A 561 38.67 46.09 -8.13
CA PHE A 561 39.17 46.61 -9.41
C PHE A 561 38.21 47.61 -10.07
N VAL A 562 36.98 47.74 -9.56
CA VAL A 562 35.94 48.62 -10.12
C VAL A 562 35.66 49.83 -9.20
N SER A 563 36.19 49.84 -7.98
CA SER A 563 36.31 50.99 -7.08
C SER A 563 37.69 51.62 -7.16
#